data_AF-A0A9E5QCU3-F1
#
_entry.id   AF-A0A9E5QCU3-F1
#
_cell.length_a   1.000
_cell.length_b   1.000
_cell.length_c   1.000
_cell.angle_alpha   90.00
_cell.angle_beta   90.00
_cell.angle_gamma   90.00
#
_symmetry.space_group_name_H-M   'P 1'
#
loop_
_entity.id
_entity.type
_entity.pdbx_description
1 polymer ?
#
loop_
_entity_poly.entity_id
_entity_poly.type
_entity_poly.pdbx_seq_one_letter_code
_entity_poly.pdbx_strand_id
1 'polypeptide(L)'
;PQDWQGFLQVWKDASELNSLVMDALHQQDVPAVRFAPSSFIVSDNRSPVRCLYEPISEALSHRLVPVVFGDVIFDLSTGGTIYSTEEVFNILAQHITPQRMLIAGIEAGVFADYPSREQIITEITPENHPKIDHDLLTADTIDVTGGMLSKVKIMLEMVEQYDHLMVEIFSGLDAGNIKTALLDDAPGTSIHA
;
A
#
# COMPACT_ATOMS: atom_id res chain seq x y z
N PRO A 1 4.56 7.74 -27.97
CA PRO A 1 4.03 8.70 -28.97
C PRO A 1 2.52 8.99 -28.87
N GLN A 2 1.74 8.19 -28.13
CA GLN A 2 0.51 8.62 -27.46
C GLN A 2 0.50 8.07 -26.02
N ASP A 3 1.02 6.85 -25.84
CA ASP A 3 1.22 6.24 -24.51
C ASP A 3 2.12 7.08 -23.59
N TRP A 4 3.15 7.74 -24.14
CA TRP A 4 3.98 8.67 -23.37
C TRP A 4 3.23 9.92 -22.90
N GLN A 5 2.17 10.35 -23.58
CA GLN A 5 1.32 11.44 -23.10
C GLN A 5 0.45 10.96 -21.94
N GLY A 6 -0.10 9.74 -22.03
CA GLY A 6 -0.82 9.11 -20.92
C GLY A 6 0.08 8.92 -19.69
N PHE A 7 1.29 8.39 -19.90
CA PHE A 7 2.32 8.28 -18.87
C PHE A 7 2.60 9.63 -18.20
N LEU A 8 2.86 10.67 -19.01
CA LEU A 8 3.14 12.01 -18.49
C LEU A 8 1.95 12.59 -17.71
N GLN A 9 0.72 12.35 -18.16
CA GLN A 9 -0.47 12.84 -17.47
C GLN A 9 -0.62 12.16 -16.10
N VAL A 10 -0.53 10.84 -16.03
CA VAL A 10 -0.61 10.10 -14.76
C VAL A 10 0.54 10.48 -13.82
N TRP A 11 1.76 10.59 -14.33
CA TRP A 11 2.93 11.06 -13.58
C TRP A 11 2.68 12.45 -12.96
N LYS A 12 2.13 13.36 -13.77
CA LYS A 12 1.81 14.72 -13.34
C LYS A 12 0.75 14.71 -12.25
N ASP A 13 -0.34 13.99 -12.45
CA ASP A 13 -1.46 13.92 -11.49
C ASP A 13 -1.01 13.32 -10.15
N ALA A 14 -0.20 12.25 -10.18
CA ALA A 14 0.38 11.65 -8.98
C ALA A 14 1.33 12.62 -8.26
N SER A 15 2.18 13.35 -8.99
CA SER A 15 3.07 14.35 -8.41
C SER A 15 2.31 15.54 -7.81
N GLU A 16 1.23 16.00 -8.43
CA GLU A 16 0.38 17.08 -7.91
C GLU A 16 -0.32 16.66 -6.62
N LEU A 17 -0.93 15.46 -6.61
CA LEU A 17 -1.52 14.90 -5.39
C LEU A 17 -0.50 14.77 -4.26
N ASN A 18 0.67 14.20 -4.55
CA ASN A 18 1.71 14.06 -3.52
C ASN A 18 2.18 15.43 -3.02
N SER A 19 2.20 16.47 -3.85
CA SER A 19 2.59 17.81 -3.39
C SER A 19 1.64 18.33 -2.32
N LEU A 20 0.32 18.10 -2.47
CA LEU A 20 -0.68 18.43 -1.45
C LEU A 20 -0.46 17.65 -0.14
N VAL A 21 -0.09 16.38 -0.23
CA VAL A 21 0.25 15.55 0.94
C VAL A 21 1.48 16.09 1.66
N MET A 22 2.54 16.44 0.92
CA MET A 22 3.76 17.02 1.49
C MET A 22 3.47 18.35 2.19
N ASP A 23 2.69 19.23 1.56
CA ASP A 23 2.30 20.51 2.16
C ASP A 23 1.53 20.30 3.48
N ALA A 24 0.60 19.34 3.52
CA ALA A 24 -0.14 19.01 4.74
C ALA A 24 0.76 18.47 5.86
N LEU A 25 1.75 17.62 5.52
CA LEU A 25 2.73 17.10 6.47
C LEU A 25 3.65 18.21 7.02
N HIS A 26 4.16 19.08 6.14
CA HIS A 26 5.04 20.18 6.53
C HIS A 26 4.31 21.25 7.36
N GLN A 27 3.03 21.48 7.12
CA GLN A 27 2.19 22.35 7.97
C GLN A 27 2.07 21.84 9.42
N GLN A 28 2.36 20.56 9.66
CA GLN A 28 2.38 19.93 10.98
C GLN A 28 3.82 19.64 11.45
N ASP A 29 4.82 20.29 10.86
CA ASP A 29 6.24 20.14 11.18
C ASP A 29 6.79 18.69 11.07
N VAL A 30 6.13 17.84 10.28
CA VAL A 30 6.63 16.49 10.01
C VAL A 30 7.87 16.61 9.12
N PRO A 31 9.01 15.98 9.45
CA PRO A 31 10.24 16.05 8.65
C PRO A 31 10.16 15.14 7.40
N ALA A 32 9.13 15.36 6.59
CA ALA A 32 8.79 14.55 5.44
C ALA A 32 9.69 14.87 4.24
N VAL A 33 10.15 13.83 3.54
CA VAL A 33 10.92 13.94 2.29
C VAL A 33 10.30 13.04 1.22
N ARG A 34 10.04 13.59 0.04
CA ARG A 34 9.41 12.88 -1.08
C ARG A 34 10.41 12.03 -1.85
N PHE A 35 10.03 10.78 -2.14
CA PHE A 35 10.72 9.88 -3.06
C PHE A 35 9.72 9.38 -4.11
N ALA A 36 9.82 9.90 -5.34
CA ALA A 36 8.92 9.49 -6.43
C ALA A 36 9.38 8.15 -7.03
N PRO A 37 8.56 7.09 -7.03
CA PRO A 37 8.99 5.77 -7.54
C PRO A 37 9.49 5.77 -8.98
N SER A 38 8.96 6.64 -9.85
CA SER A 38 9.46 6.86 -11.21
C SER A 38 10.95 7.22 -11.29
N SER A 39 11.57 7.71 -10.21
CA SER A 39 12.99 8.12 -10.18
C SER A 39 13.94 7.08 -9.58
N PHE A 40 13.44 6.06 -8.88
CA PHE A 40 14.29 5.08 -8.19
C PHE A 40 13.92 3.61 -8.47
N ILE A 41 12.81 3.33 -9.16
CA ILE A 41 12.41 1.99 -9.59
C ILE A 41 12.51 1.88 -11.11
N VAL A 42 13.01 0.75 -11.60
CA VAL A 42 12.91 0.36 -13.01
C VAL A 42 12.28 -1.03 -13.11
N SER A 43 11.35 -1.16 -14.04
CA SER A 43 10.64 -2.40 -14.33
C SER A 43 11.12 -3.03 -15.64
N ASP A 44 10.92 -4.33 -15.79
CA ASP A 44 11.01 -5.04 -17.07
C ASP A 44 9.86 -6.02 -17.15
N ASN A 45 9.01 -5.86 -18.17
CA ASN A 45 7.80 -6.65 -18.35
C ASN A 45 6.92 -6.67 -17.08
N ARG A 46 6.73 -5.48 -16.50
CA ARG A 46 5.94 -5.16 -15.30
C ARG A 46 6.51 -5.70 -13.99
N SER A 47 7.68 -6.32 -14.00
CA SER A 47 8.35 -6.80 -12.79
C SER A 47 9.51 -5.89 -12.41
N PRO A 48 9.68 -5.54 -11.12
CA PRO A 48 10.76 -4.66 -10.70
C PRO A 48 12.11 -5.36 -10.91
N VAL A 49 13.03 -4.71 -11.64
CA VAL A 49 14.38 -5.23 -11.89
C VAL A 49 15.47 -4.41 -11.21
N ARG A 50 15.16 -3.17 -10.83
CA ARG A 50 16.06 -2.30 -10.06
C ARG A 50 15.26 -1.42 -9.10
N CYS A 51 15.78 -1.28 -7.88
CA CYS A 51 15.28 -0.36 -6.87
C CYS A 51 16.49 0.30 -6.18
N LEU A 52 16.63 1.62 -6.31
CA LEU A 52 17.65 2.41 -5.61
C LEU A 52 17.07 2.89 -4.26
N TYR A 53 17.05 1.99 -3.28
CA TYR A 53 16.41 2.21 -1.98
C TYR A 53 17.31 2.93 -0.96
N GLU A 54 18.61 3.04 -1.22
CA GLU A 54 19.60 3.57 -0.28
C GLU A 54 19.28 4.99 0.20
N PRO A 55 18.81 5.94 -0.65
CA PRO A 55 18.38 7.26 -0.18
C PRO A 55 17.20 7.21 0.81
N ILE A 56 16.30 6.25 0.67
CA ILE A 56 15.16 6.05 1.59
C ILE A 56 15.69 5.51 2.93
N SER A 57 16.60 4.53 2.88
CA SER A 57 17.26 3.98 4.07
C SER A 57 18.03 5.06 4.84
N GLU A 58 18.74 5.93 4.14
CA GLU A 58 19.47 7.05 4.75
C GLU A 58 18.53 8.09 5.36
N ALA A 59 17.40 8.40 4.71
CA ALA A 59 16.40 9.27 5.29
C ALA A 59 15.85 8.70 6.62
N LEU A 60 15.56 7.40 6.68
CA LEU A 60 15.12 6.73 7.90
C LEU A 60 16.20 6.75 8.99
N SER A 61 17.47 6.51 8.65
CA SER A 61 18.60 6.53 9.61
C SER A 61 18.78 7.91 10.25
N HIS A 62 18.42 8.97 9.51
CA HIS A 62 18.43 10.36 9.96
C HIS A 62 17.11 10.85 10.57
N ARG A 63 16.17 9.94 10.89
CA ARG A 63 14.85 10.26 11.50
C ARG A 63 13.97 11.18 10.64
N LEU A 64 14.15 11.15 9.34
CA LEU A 64 13.22 11.76 8.39
C LEU A 64 12.06 10.80 8.12
N VAL A 65 10.97 11.32 7.55
CA VAL A 65 9.80 10.53 7.12
C VAL A 65 9.78 10.44 5.60
N PRO A 66 10.25 9.32 5.00
CA PRO A 66 10.13 9.12 3.56
C PRO A 66 8.67 9.02 3.14
N VAL A 67 8.29 9.76 2.10
CA VAL A 67 6.96 9.70 1.50
C VAL A 67 7.10 9.17 0.08
N VAL A 68 6.51 8.00 -0.16
CA VAL A 68 6.35 7.36 -1.47
C VAL A 68 4.86 7.26 -1.80
N PHE A 69 4.53 6.99 -3.06
CA PHE A 69 3.15 6.99 -3.56
C PHE A 69 3.07 6.12 -4.82
N GLY A 70 1.88 5.62 -5.18
CA GLY A 70 1.67 4.96 -6.47
C GLY A 70 2.02 5.90 -7.64
N ASP A 71 2.77 5.39 -8.61
CA ASP A 71 3.34 6.20 -9.69
C ASP A 71 3.48 5.35 -10.98
N VAL A 72 3.69 6.03 -12.09
CA VAL A 72 4.13 5.37 -13.32
C VAL A 72 5.62 5.05 -13.24
N ILE A 73 6.01 3.87 -13.72
CA ILE A 73 7.38 3.37 -13.67
C ILE A 73 7.87 3.13 -15.08
N PHE A 74 9.12 3.49 -15.37
CA PHE A 74 9.75 3.15 -16.65
C PHE A 74 9.97 1.64 -16.74
N ASP A 75 9.49 1.05 -17.83
CA ASP A 75 9.59 -0.38 -18.11
C ASP A 75 10.45 -0.63 -19.35
N LEU A 76 11.41 -1.54 -19.26
CA LEU A 76 12.34 -1.83 -20.36
C LEU A 76 11.68 -2.55 -21.55
N SER A 77 10.65 -3.35 -21.31
CA SER A 77 9.93 -4.11 -22.34
C SER A 77 8.68 -3.40 -22.84
N THR A 78 7.93 -2.72 -21.96
CA THR A 78 6.65 -2.09 -22.29
C THR A 78 6.72 -0.56 -22.37
N GLY A 79 7.88 0.04 -22.09
CA GLY A 79 8.09 1.49 -22.02
C GLY A 79 7.68 2.07 -20.66
N GLY A 80 6.45 1.81 -20.23
CA GLY A 80 5.97 2.20 -18.91
C GLY A 80 4.95 1.22 -18.33
N THR A 81 4.82 1.23 -17.01
CA THR A 81 3.80 0.52 -16.23
C THR A 81 3.33 1.42 -15.08
N ILE A 82 2.29 1.01 -14.36
CA ILE A 82 1.83 1.67 -13.13
C ILE A 82 2.12 0.71 -11.97
N TYR A 83 2.70 1.24 -10.89
CA TYR A 83 2.73 0.56 -9.61
C TYR A 83 1.81 1.30 -8.63
N SER A 84 0.91 0.54 -8.00
CA SER A 84 0.14 0.96 -6.84
C SER A 84 1.05 1.24 -5.65
N THR A 85 0.53 1.94 -4.65
CA THR A 85 1.25 2.23 -3.41
C THR A 85 1.66 0.92 -2.70
N GLU A 86 0.80 -0.09 -2.72
CA GLU A 86 1.02 -1.42 -2.16
C GLU A 86 2.16 -2.15 -2.88
N GLU A 87 2.22 -2.10 -4.21
CA GLU A 87 3.34 -2.68 -4.97
C GLU A 87 4.67 -1.98 -4.63
N VAL A 88 4.67 -0.65 -4.55
CA VAL A 88 5.85 0.12 -4.13
C VAL A 88 6.30 -0.29 -2.73
N PHE A 89 5.36 -0.43 -1.78
CA PHE A 89 5.68 -0.89 -0.43
C PHE A 89 6.22 -2.32 -0.40
N ASN A 90 5.66 -3.24 -1.19
CA ASN A 90 6.17 -4.61 -1.26
C ASN A 90 7.63 -4.64 -1.74
N ILE A 91 7.97 -3.85 -2.76
CA ILE A 91 9.35 -3.70 -3.24
C ILE A 91 10.26 -3.17 -2.12
N LEU A 92 9.85 -2.13 -1.41
CA LEU A 92 10.65 -1.53 -0.34
C LEU A 92 10.77 -2.41 0.90
N ALA A 93 9.75 -3.22 1.21
CA ALA A 93 9.71 -4.10 2.38
C ALA A 93 10.89 -5.10 2.40
N GLN A 94 11.36 -5.52 1.22
CA GLN A 94 12.56 -6.35 1.04
C GLN A 94 13.84 -5.71 1.61
N HIS A 95 13.87 -4.38 1.67
CA HIS A 95 15.07 -3.62 1.98
C HIS A 95 15.01 -2.92 3.34
N ILE A 96 13.82 -2.50 3.79
CA ILE A 96 13.64 -1.78 5.06
C ILE A 96 13.03 -2.64 6.17
N THR A 97 12.59 -3.87 5.85
CA THR A 97 12.10 -4.90 6.79
C THR A 97 11.14 -4.35 7.86
N PRO A 98 9.98 -3.80 7.45
CA PRO A 98 9.03 -3.22 8.40
C PRO A 98 8.38 -4.32 9.26
N GLN A 99 8.14 -4.03 10.53
CA GLN A 99 7.37 -4.91 11.42
C GLN A 99 5.86 -4.74 11.22
N ARG A 100 5.44 -3.54 10.82
CA ARG A 100 4.02 -3.17 10.67
C ARG A 100 3.80 -2.42 9.37
N MET A 101 2.70 -2.74 8.69
CA MET A 101 2.17 -1.98 7.56
C MET A 101 0.75 -1.53 7.87
N LEU A 102 0.54 -0.22 7.89
CA LEU A 102 -0.72 0.41 8.26
C LEU A 102 -1.42 0.94 7.01
N ILE A 103 -2.55 0.33 6.65
CA ILE A 103 -3.34 0.70 5.47
C ILE A 103 -4.58 1.46 5.92
N ALA A 104 -4.46 2.78 5.95
CA ALA A 104 -5.56 3.69 6.22
C ALA A 104 -6.37 3.94 4.94
N GLY A 105 -7.61 3.47 4.91
CA GLY A 105 -8.56 3.61 3.80
C GLY A 105 -9.82 4.38 4.19
N ILE A 106 -10.84 4.26 3.34
CA ILE A 106 -12.19 4.79 3.60
C ILE A 106 -13.07 3.76 4.32
N GLU A 107 -12.74 2.48 4.21
CA GLU A 107 -13.40 1.36 4.86
C GLU A 107 -12.87 1.15 6.28
N ALA A 108 -13.74 0.73 7.20
CA ALA A 108 -13.34 0.41 8.58
C ALA A 108 -12.49 -0.86 8.71
N GLY A 109 -12.46 -1.69 7.68
CA GLY A 109 -11.75 -2.97 7.62
C GLY A 109 -12.27 -3.79 6.43
N VAL A 110 -11.91 -5.07 6.38
CA VAL A 110 -12.46 -6.03 5.42
C VAL A 110 -13.79 -6.55 5.94
N PHE A 111 -14.88 -6.38 5.18
CA PHE A 111 -16.22 -6.82 5.60
C PHE A 111 -16.56 -8.22 5.12
N ALA A 112 -17.09 -9.06 6.00
CA ALA A 112 -17.56 -10.42 5.72
C ALA A 112 -18.95 -10.49 5.06
N ASP A 113 -19.66 -9.36 4.99
CA ASP A 113 -21.08 -9.26 4.64
C ASP A 113 -21.43 -8.06 3.73
N TYR A 114 -20.55 -7.72 2.77
CA TYR A 114 -20.84 -6.71 1.75
C TYR A 114 -22.14 -7.04 0.98
N PRO A 115 -22.87 -6.04 0.45
CA PRO A 115 -22.72 -4.60 0.66
C PRO A 115 -23.27 -4.07 2.00
N SER A 116 -23.75 -4.94 2.90
CA SER A 116 -24.35 -4.53 4.18
C SER A 116 -23.34 -3.90 5.14
N ARG A 117 -22.09 -4.38 5.13
CA ARG A 117 -20.97 -3.82 5.90
C ARG A 117 -21.23 -3.77 7.41
N GLU A 118 -21.88 -4.80 7.95
CA GLU A 118 -22.19 -4.88 9.38
C GLU A 118 -21.15 -5.71 10.15
N GLN A 119 -20.37 -6.56 9.45
CA GLN A 119 -19.44 -7.49 10.07
C GLN A 119 -18.02 -7.34 9.51
N ILE A 120 -17.08 -6.85 10.32
CA ILE A 120 -15.66 -6.79 9.98
C ILE A 120 -14.99 -8.12 10.31
N ILE A 121 -14.17 -8.60 9.38
CA ILE A 121 -13.22 -9.69 9.63
C ILE A 121 -12.07 -9.10 10.43
N THR A 122 -11.94 -9.48 11.69
CA THR A 122 -10.90 -8.91 12.57
C THR A 122 -9.51 -9.46 12.28
N GLU A 123 -9.42 -10.67 11.72
CA GLU A 123 -8.16 -11.38 11.49
C GLU A 123 -8.20 -12.21 10.21
N ILE A 124 -7.17 -12.09 9.38
CA ILE A 124 -6.94 -12.88 8.17
C ILE A 124 -5.51 -13.45 8.24
N THR A 125 -5.37 -14.74 7.97
CA THR A 125 -4.07 -15.42 7.91
C THR A 125 -4.00 -16.27 6.65
N PRO A 126 -2.79 -16.62 6.17
CA PRO A 126 -2.63 -17.55 5.05
C PRO A 126 -3.34 -18.89 5.25
N GLU A 127 -3.49 -19.36 6.49
CA GLU A 127 -4.20 -20.61 6.79
C GLU A 127 -5.73 -20.47 6.74
N ASN A 128 -6.26 -19.32 7.16
CA ASN A 128 -7.70 -19.07 7.14
C ASN A 128 -8.18 -18.55 5.78
N HIS A 129 -7.28 -17.97 4.98
CA HIS A 129 -7.58 -17.42 3.66
C HIS A 129 -8.09 -18.46 2.64
N PRO A 130 -7.61 -19.71 2.55
CA PRO A 130 -8.18 -20.71 1.65
C PRO A 130 -9.65 -21.04 1.96
N LYS A 131 -10.07 -20.90 3.23
CA LYS A 131 -11.49 -21.00 3.62
C LYS A 131 -12.25 -19.74 3.22
N ILE A 132 -11.55 -18.62 3.09
CA ILE A 132 -12.07 -17.39 2.50
C ILE A 132 -12.18 -17.54 0.97
N ASP A 133 -11.21 -18.18 0.31
CA ASP A 133 -11.11 -18.25 -1.16
C ASP A 133 -12.13 -19.20 -1.81
N HIS A 134 -12.47 -20.34 -1.18
CA HIS A 134 -13.29 -21.36 -1.86
C HIS A 134 -14.82 -21.13 -1.79
N ASP A 135 -15.31 -20.38 -0.80
CA ASP A 135 -16.72 -20.02 -0.65
C ASP A 135 -17.02 -18.54 -0.97
N LEU A 136 -16.01 -17.65 -0.93
CA LEU A 136 -16.23 -16.19 -0.92
C LEU A 136 -15.77 -15.48 -2.20
N LEU A 137 -15.12 -16.19 -3.14
CA LEU A 137 -14.92 -15.70 -4.51
C LEU A 137 -16.19 -15.79 -5.38
N THR A 138 -17.22 -16.51 -4.93
CA THR A 138 -18.48 -16.70 -5.67
C THR A 138 -19.62 -15.80 -5.23
N ALA A 139 -19.47 -15.02 -4.16
CA ALA A 139 -20.60 -14.30 -3.60
C ALA A 139 -20.28 -12.82 -3.39
N ASP A 140 -21.25 -11.99 -3.77
CA ASP A 140 -21.42 -10.58 -3.45
C ASP A 140 -21.40 -10.28 -1.92
N THR A 141 -20.92 -11.20 -1.07
CA THR A 141 -21.05 -11.19 0.39
C THR A 141 -19.83 -10.67 1.13
N ILE A 142 -18.64 -10.52 0.54
CA ILE A 142 -17.47 -9.89 1.22
C ILE A 142 -17.12 -8.62 0.45
N ASP A 143 -16.63 -7.55 1.10
CA ASP A 143 -16.26 -6.29 0.42
C ASP A 143 -14.96 -6.49 -0.36
N VAL A 144 -15.03 -7.35 -1.37
CA VAL A 144 -13.98 -7.67 -2.32
C VAL A 144 -14.31 -6.99 -3.63
N THR A 145 -14.51 -5.66 -3.59
CA THR A 145 -14.31 -4.87 -4.81
C THR A 145 -12.94 -5.23 -5.39
N GLY A 146 -12.76 -5.14 -6.71
CA GLY A 146 -11.50 -5.52 -7.36
C GLY A 146 -10.28 -4.85 -6.73
N GLY A 147 -10.44 -3.68 -6.10
CA GLY A 147 -9.41 -3.02 -5.30
C GLY A 147 -9.11 -3.69 -3.94
N MET A 148 -10.13 -4.01 -3.13
CA MET A 148 -9.91 -4.61 -1.82
C MET A 148 -9.43 -6.06 -1.92
N LEU A 149 -9.96 -6.84 -2.87
CA LEU A 149 -9.48 -8.22 -3.11
C LEU A 149 -8.00 -8.24 -3.47
N SER A 150 -7.60 -7.43 -4.45
CA SER A 150 -6.20 -7.33 -4.87
C SER A 150 -5.31 -6.87 -3.73
N LYS A 151 -5.77 -5.93 -2.90
CA LYS A 151 -5.06 -5.47 -1.70
C LYS A 151 -4.84 -6.61 -0.70
N VAL A 152 -5.90 -7.33 -0.30
CA VAL A 152 -5.79 -8.45 0.65
C VAL A 152 -4.86 -9.54 0.12
N LYS A 153 -4.92 -9.86 -1.18
CA LYS A 153 -4.01 -10.83 -1.82
C LYS A 153 -2.55 -10.42 -1.72
N ILE A 154 -2.23 -9.17 -2.08
CA ILE A 154 -0.86 -8.63 -1.94
C ILE A 154 -0.40 -8.72 -0.48
N MET A 155 -1.26 -8.36 0.49
CA MET A 155 -0.90 -8.41 1.90
C MET A 155 -0.66 -9.83 2.41
N LEU A 156 -1.44 -10.80 1.95
CA LEU A 156 -1.22 -12.21 2.26
C LEU A 156 0.10 -12.72 1.70
N GLU A 157 0.39 -12.44 0.44
CA GLU A 157 1.69 -12.76 -0.17
C GLU A 157 2.84 -12.12 0.61
N MET A 158 2.67 -10.88 1.07
CA MET A 158 3.67 -10.19 1.88
C MET A 158 3.88 -10.82 3.25
N VAL A 159 2.84 -11.18 4.01
CA VAL A 159 3.01 -11.78 5.34
C VAL A 159 3.51 -13.24 5.25
N GLU A 160 3.19 -13.97 4.18
CA GLU A 160 3.82 -15.27 3.88
C GLU A 160 5.32 -15.12 3.59
N GLN A 161 5.69 -14.06 2.87
CA GLN A 161 7.08 -13.78 2.52
C GLN A 161 7.89 -13.20 3.69
N TYR A 162 7.25 -12.42 4.56
CA TYR A 162 7.86 -11.74 5.70
C TYR A 162 7.08 -12.10 6.98
N ASP A 163 7.46 -13.20 7.62
CA ASP A 163 6.82 -13.76 8.83
C ASP A 163 6.70 -12.79 10.03
N HIS A 164 7.53 -11.75 10.07
CA HIS A 164 7.55 -10.71 11.10
C HIS A 164 6.68 -9.49 10.75
N LEU A 165 6.09 -9.45 9.55
CA LEU A 165 5.24 -8.37 9.11
C LEU A 165 3.80 -8.60 9.58
N MET A 166 3.24 -7.58 10.23
CA MET A 166 1.81 -7.46 10.46
C MET A 166 1.24 -6.36 9.58
N VAL A 167 0.13 -6.63 8.90
CA VAL A 167 -0.61 -5.61 8.14
C VAL A 167 -1.92 -5.31 8.85
N GLU A 168 -2.30 -4.04 8.93
CA GLU A 168 -3.56 -3.60 9.55
C GLU A 168 -4.32 -2.71 8.56
N ILE A 169 -5.55 -3.10 8.19
CA ILE A 169 -6.47 -2.33 7.33
C ILE A 169 -7.53 -1.68 8.20
N PHE A 170 -7.67 -0.35 8.10
CA PHE A 170 -8.57 0.43 8.94
C PHE A 170 -9.03 1.73 8.26
N SER A 171 -10.06 2.35 8.84
CA SER A 171 -10.56 3.66 8.37
C SER A 171 -9.63 4.77 8.84
N GLY A 172 -9.05 5.49 7.89
CA GLY A 172 -8.32 6.75 8.14
C GLY A 172 -9.23 7.98 8.24
N LEU A 173 -10.53 7.84 7.96
CA LEU A 173 -11.50 8.93 8.01
C LEU A 173 -11.98 9.24 9.43
N ASP A 174 -11.99 8.23 10.30
CA ASP A 174 -12.47 8.40 11.67
C ASP A 174 -11.39 9.04 12.54
N ALA A 175 -11.76 10.14 13.20
CA ALA A 175 -10.85 10.91 14.02
C ALA A 175 -10.25 10.06 15.14
N GLY A 176 -8.91 10.04 15.20
CA GLY A 176 -8.16 9.28 16.19
C GLY A 176 -7.61 7.95 15.67
N ASN A 177 -8.21 7.33 14.66
CA ASN A 177 -7.78 6.01 14.18
C ASN A 177 -6.33 5.97 13.73
N ILE A 178 -5.86 6.97 12.98
CA ILE A 178 -4.45 7.08 12.58
C ILE A 178 -3.52 7.09 13.80
N LYS A 179 -3.89 7.86 14.84
CA LYS A 179 -3.10 7.94 16.07
C LYS A 179 -3.09 6.60 16.82
N THR A 180 -4.25 5.96 16.94
CA THR A 180 -4.38 4.67 17.63
C THR A 180 -3.60 3.57 16.90
N ALA A 181 -3.69 3.54 15.57
CA ALA A 181 -2.91 2.63 14.73
C ALA A 181 -1.40 2.86 14.90
N LEU A 182 -0.92 4.11 14.88
CA LEU A 182 0.49 4.42 15.13
C LEU A 182 0.98 4.04 16.54
N LEU A 183 0.07 3.82 17.50
CA LEU A 183 0.35 3.43 18.90
C LEU A 183 0.05 1.94 19.20
N ASP A 184 0.01 1.09 18.17
CA ASP A 184 -0.12 -0.38 18.25
C ASP A 184 -1.53 -0.93 18.58
N ASP A 185 -2.59 -0.19 18.26
CA ASP A 185 -3.98 -0.65 18.46
C ASP A 185 -4.86 -0.24 17.26
N ALA A 186 -4.50 -0.68 16.03
CA ALA A 186 -5.26 -0.27 14.86
C ALA A 186 -6.66 -0.91 14.86
N PRO A 187 -7.73 -0.11 14.70
CA PRO A 187 -9.09 -0.64 14.67
C PRO A 187 -9.40 -1.19 13.27
N GLY A 188 -9.69 -2.48 13.12
CA GLY A 188 -10.11 -3.02 11.82
C GLY A 188 -9.71 -4.47 11.62
N THR A 189 -9.05 -4.74 10.50
CA THR A 189 -8.61 -6.08 10.09
C THR A 189 -7.10 -6.22 10.22
N SER A 190 -6.64 -7.19 11.00
CA SER A 190 -5.24 -7.61 11.03
C SER A 190 -4.99 -8.74 10.02
N ILE A 191 -3.87 -8.66 9.30
CA ILE A 191 -3.38 -9.71 8.40
C ILE A 191 -1.96 -10.07 8.83
N HIS A 192 -1.72 -11.35 9.12
CA HIS A 192 -0.43 -11.85 9.58
C HIS A 192 -0.24 -13.34 9.24
N ALA A 193 1.00 -13.81 9.32
CA ALA A 193 1.39 -15.20 9.07
C ALA A 193 0.86 -16.17 10.14
#